data_AF-A0A7W5TBU8-F1
#
_entry.id   AF-A0A7W5TBU8-F1
#
_cell.length_a   1.000
_cell.length_b   1.000
_cell.length_c   1.000
_cell.angle_alpha   90.00
_cell.angle_beta   90.00
_cell.angle_gamma   90.00
#
_symmetry.space_group_name_H-M   'P 1'
#
loop_
_entity.id
_entity.type
_entity.pdbx_description
1 polymer ?
#
loop_
_entity_poly.entity_id
_entity_poly.type
_entity_poly.pdbx_seq_one_letter_code
_entity_poly.pdbx_strand_id
1 'polypeptide(L)'
;MGRAYSMDLRELAMTRVGQGETCHAVAAALNVAPSSVIKWAQRQRRTGSVEPGKMGGHRRALICGEHRVWVLSMIDGPEHVTLEWLARGLQDRGLKVHPANICRFLHREGKSFKKNRAGGRAEQAEAGPPT
;
A
#
# COMPACT_ATOMS: atom_id res chain seq x y z
N MET A 1 -3.42 -12.57 12.41
CA MET A 1 -3.68 -13.93 11.87
C MET A 1 -4.65 -13.80 10.71
N GLY A 2 -4.25 -14.03 9.47
CA GLY A 2 -5.14 -13.74 8.33
C GLY A 2 -4.51 -14.06 7.00
N ARG A 3 -4.06 -15.30 6.81
CA ARG A 3 -3.63 -15.78 5.49
C ARG A 3 -4.81 -16.52 4.87
N ALA A 4 -5.08 -16.27 3.59
CA ALA A 4 -6.04 -17.06 2.84
C ALA A 4 -5.58 -18.52 2.77
N TYR A 5 -6.53 -19.45 2.83
CA TYR A 5 -6.31 -20.84 2.40
C TYR A 5 -5.79 -20.88 0.96
N SER A 6 -4.99 -21.89 0.63
CA SER A 6 -4.41 -22.09 -0.70
C SER A 6 -5.49 -22.18 -1.79
N MET A 7 -5.11 -21.86 -3.02
CA MET A 7 -6.02 -21.93 -4.17
C MET A 7 -6.48 -23.36 -4.45
N ASP A 8 -5.55 -24.31 -4.42
CA ASP A 8 -5.84 -25.72 -4.66
C ASP A 8 -6.94 -26.25 -3.73
N LEU A 9 -6.89 -25.86 -2.44
CA LEU A 9 -7.88 -26.29 -1.46
C LEU A 9 -9.27 -25.70 -1.74
N ARG A 10 -9.32 -24.46 -2.24
CA ARG A 10 -10.58 -23.79 -2.60
C ARG A 10 -11.18 -24.37 -3.87
N GLU A 11 -10.34 -24.63 -4.87
CA GLU A 11 -10.75 -25.24 -6.12
C GLU A 11 -11.25 -26.66 -5.89
N LEU A 12 -10.51 -27.46 -5.12
CA LEU A 12 -10.95 -28.81 -4.73
C LEU A 12 -12.31 -28.78 -4.00
N ALA A 13 -12.50 -27.83 -3.08
CA ALA A 13 -13.77 -27.67 -2.40
C ALA A 13 -14.91 -27.33 -3.37
N MET A 14 -14.69 -26.44 -4.34
CA MET A 14 -15.72 -26.09 -5.32
C MET A 14 -16.00 -27.20 -6.32
N THR A 15 -15.01 -28.00 -6.70
CA THR A 15 -15.21 -29.17 -7.56
C THR A 15 -16.17 -30.16 -6.89
N ARG A 16 -15.97 -30.46 -5.60
CA ARG A 16 -16.87 -31.35 -4.85
C ARG A 16 -18.27 -30.77 -4.65
N VAL A 17 -18.37 -29.47 -4.37
CA VAL A 17 -19.67 -28.79 -4.31
C VAL A 17 -20.38 -28.83 -5.67
N GLY A 18 -19.64 -28.69 -6.78
CA GLY A 18 -20.17 -28.81 -8.14
C GLY A 18 -20.63 -30.22 -8.49
N GLN A 19 -20.05 -31.25 -7.87
CA GLN A 19 -20.48 -32.64 -7.97
C GLN A 19 -21.75 -32.96 -7.15
N GLY A 20 -22.29 -32.00 -6.40
CA GLY A 20 -23.52 -32.14 -5.63
C GLY A 20 -23.31 -32.49 -4.14
N GLU A 21 -22.06 -32.52 -3.65
CA GLU A 21 -21.82 -32.69 -2.22
C GLU A 21 -22.26 -31.44 -1.43
N THR A 22 -22.78 -31.65 -0.21
CA THR A 22 -23.16 -30.54 0.67
C THR A 22 -21.91 -29.80 1.15
N CYS A 23 -22.03 -28.48 1.37
CA CYS A 23 -20.92 -27.68 1.91
C CYS A 23 -20.38 -28.20 3.25
N HIS A 24 -21.24 -28.82 4.07
CA HIS A 24 -20.86 -29.44 5.34
C HIS A 24 -20.04 -30.71 5.14
N ALA A 25 -20.42 -31.57 4.20
CA ALA A 25 -19.67 -32.79 3.87
C ALA A 25 -18.28 -32.46 3.31
N VAL A 26 -18.20 -31.50 2.38
CA VAL A 26 -16.93 -31.04 1.82
C VAL A 26 -16.02 -30.44 2.89
N ALA A 27 -16.58 -29.64 3.80
CA ALA A 27 -15.84 -29.05 4.90
C ALA A 27 -15.25 -30.10 5.85
N ALA A 28 -16.04 -31.13 6.19
CA ALA A 28 -15.57 -32.25 7.00
C ALA A 28 -14.46 -33.04 6.29
N ALA A 29 -14.60 -33.32 4.99
CA ALA A 29 -13.61 -34.07 4.24
C ALA A 29 -12.28 -33.33 4.04
N LEU A 30 -12.32 -32.00 3.93
CA LEU A 30 -11.14 -31.15 3.76
C LEU A 30 -10.59 -30.59 5.09
N ASN A 31 -11.18 -30.99 6.23
CA ASN A 31 -10.85 -30.50 7.57
C ASN A 31 -10.80 -28.96 7.66
N VAL A 32 -11.79 -28.30 7.05
CA VAL A 32 -11.94 -26.84 7.08
C VAL A 32 -13.27 -26.45 7.71
N ALA A 33 -13.35 -25.22 8.22
CA ALA A 33 -14.61 -24.70 8.77
C ALA A 33 -15.71 -24.63 7.68
N PRO A 34 -16.95 -25.09 7.95
CA PRO A 34 -18.05 -25.01 6.99
C PRO A 34 -18.32 -23.60 6.48
N SER A 35 -18.13 -22.59 7.35
CA SER A 35 -18.27 -21.19 6.99
C SER A 35 -17.29 -20.72 5.91
N SER A 36 -16.12 -21.33 5.79
CA SER A 36 -15.15 -21.04 4.73
C SER A 36 -15.64 -21.52 3.37
N VAL A 37 -16.13 -22.76 3.31
CA VAL A 37 -16.68 -23.36 2.07
C VAL A 37 -17.91 -22.60 1.60
N ILE A 38 -18.80 -22.21 2.51
CA ILE A 38 -19.97 -21.39 2.20
C ILE A 38 -19.55 -20.03 1.61
N LYS A 39 -18.55 -19.36 2.20
CA LYS A 39 -18.03 -18.08 1.68
C LYS A 39 -17.39 -18.24 0.30
N TRP A 40 -16.73 -19.35 0.00
CA TRP A 40 -16.18 -19.62 -1.33
C TRP A 40 -17.28 -19.85 -2.35
N ALA A 41 -18.31 -20.64 -2.03
CA ALA A 41 -19.46 -20.88 -2.90
C ALA A 41 -20.25 -19.59 -3.18
N GLN A 42 -20.53 -18.78 -2.15
CA GLN A 42 -21.15 -17.46 -2.30
C GLN A 42 -20.35 -16.56 -3.24
N ARG A 43 -19.03 -16.60 -3.12
CA ARG A 43 -18.16 -15.79 -3.96
C ARG A 43 -18.11 -16.29 -5.41
N GLN A 44 -18.00 -17.60 -5.62
CA GLN A 44 -18.06 -18.20 -6.95
C GLN A 44 -19.35 -17.80 -7.66
N ARG A 45 -20.49 -17.81 -6.96
CA ARG A 45 -21.78 -17.33 -7.51
C ARG A 45 -21.78 -15.84 -7.85
N ARG A 46 -21.11 -15.00 -7.05
CA ARG A 46 -21.09 -13.54 -7.24
C ARG A 46 -20.09 -13.06 -8.29
N THR A 47 -18.90 -13.67 -8.33
CA THR A 47 -17.77 -13.17 -9.13
C THR A 47 -17.22 -14.20 -10.12
N GLY A 48 -17.74 -15.42 -10.16
CA GLY A 48 -17.22 -16.52 -10.99
C GLY A 48 -15.90 -17.13 -10.50
N SER A 49 -15.15 -16.43 -9.65
CA SER A 49 -13.83 -16.87 -9.14
C SER A 49 -13.82 -17.15 -7.62
N VAL A 50 -12.99 -18.12 -7.22
CA VAL A 50 -12.67 -18.46 -5.82
C VAL A 50 -11.40 -17.79 -5.27
N GLU A 51 -10.65 -17.10 -6.13
CA GLU A 51 -9.39 -16.44 -5.76
C GLU A 51 -9.61 -15.44 -4.64
N PRO A 52 -8.86 -15.44 -3.52
CA PRO A 52 -9.04 -14.46 -2.45
C PRO A 52 -9.00 -13.03 -2.97
N GLY A 53 -9.84 -12.16 -2.41
CA GLY A 53 -9.74 -10.73 -2.71
C GLY A 53 -8.41 -10.20 -2.22
N LYS A 54 -7.98 -9.04 -2.73
CA LYS A 54 -6.75 -8.38 -2.28
C LYS A 54 -6.77 -8.21 -0.75
N MET A 55 -5.94 -8.97 -0.06
CA MET A 55 -5.82 -8.92 1.40
C MET A 55 -4.86 -7.79 1.76
N GLY A 56 -5.39 -6.72 2.36
CA GLY A 56 -4.63 -5.52 2.70
C GLY A 56 -4.40 -4.58 1.51
N GLY A 57 -3.81 -3.41 1.78
CA GLY A 57 -3.47 -2.44 0.74
C GLY A 57 -4.64 -1.63 0.18
N HIS A 58 -5.79 -1.61 0.85
CA HIS A 58 -6.89 -0.66 0.57
C HIS A 58 -6.70 0.66 1.35
N ARG A 59 -5.48 1.23 1.33
CA ARG A 59 -5.28 2.59 1.84
C ARG A 59 -5.38 3.54 0.66
N ARG A 60 -6.51 4.25 0.57
CA ARG A 60 -6.68 5.37 -0.38
C ARG A 60 -5.54 6.36 -0.13
N ALA A 61 -4.85 6.77 -1.17
CA ALA A 61 -3.83 7.79 -1.03
C ALA A 61 -4.49 9.12 -0.68
N LEU A 62 -4.01 9.73 0.40
CA LEU A 62 -4.49 11.03 0.88
C LEU A 62 -4.24 12.13 -0.16
N ILE A 63 -3.13 12.03 -0.91
CA ILE A 63 -2.77 12.93 -2.00
C ILE A 63 -3.19 12.27 -3.31
N CYS A 64 -4.30 12.72 -3.88
CA CYS A 64 -4.86 12.24 -5.14
C CYS A 64 -5.43 13.41 -5.96
N GLY A 65 -5.73 13.17 -7.25
CA GLY A 65 -6.34 14.16 -8.14
C GLY A 65 -5.51 15.43 -8.29
N GLU A 66 -6.17 16.58 -8.11
CA GLU A 66 -5.59 17.93 -8.27
C GLU A 66 -4.41 18.19 -7.32
N HIS A 67 -4.49 17.70 -6.08
CA HIS A 67 -3.39 17.83 -5.11
C HIS A 67 -2.14 17.08 -5.54
N ARG A 68 -2.27 15.96 -6.26
CA ARG A 68 -1.13 15.22 -6.82
C ARG A 68 -0.45 16.04 -7.92
N VAL A 69 -1.23 16.59 -8.85
CA VAL A 69 -0.70 17.38 -9.97
C VAL A 69 0.07 18.58 -9.44
N TRP A 70 -0.50 19.29 -8.45
CA TRP A 70 0.16 20.44 -7.86
C TRP A 70 1.50 20.11 -7.19
N VAL A 71 1.56 19.06 -6.37
CA VAL A 71 2.82 18.65 -5.71
C VAL A 71 3.89 18.29 -6.73
N LEU A 72 3.52 17.62 -7.83
CA LEU A 72 4.47 17.27 -8.89
C LEU A 72 4.97 18.50 -9.64
N SER A 73 4.09 19.45 -9.98
CA SER A 73 4.48 20.72 -10.62
C SER A 73 5.46 21.53 -9.78
N MET A 74 5.32 21.53 -8.46
CA MET A 74 6.25 22.24 -7.57
C MET A 74 7.62 21.58 -7.48
N ILE A 75 7.70 20.26 -7.65
CA ILE A 75 8.96 19.51 -7.57
C ILE A 75 9.71 19.53 -8.90
N ASP A 76 9.00 19.62 -10.01
CA ASP A 76 9.59 19.77 -11.35
C ASP A 76 10.02 21.21 -11.65
N GLY A 77 9.74 22.15 -10.74
CA GLY A 77 10.22 23.53 -10.82
C GLY A 77 11.72 23.66 -10.48
N PRO A 78 12.35 24.78 -10.87
CA PRO A 78 13.77 25.05 -10.60
C PRO A 78 14.07 25.40 -9.14
N GLU A 79 13.06 25.61 -8.31
CA GLU A 79 13.18 26.05 -6.92
C GLU A 79 13.16 24.85 -5.95
N HIS A 80 14.12 24.81 -5.03
CA HIS A 80 14.19 23.76 -4.01
C HIS A 80 13.06 23.93 -2.98
N VAL A 81 11.98 23.19 -3.17
CA VAL A 81 10.85 23.18 -2.22
C VAL A 81 11.10 22.24 -1.04
N THR A 82 10.84 22.73 0.18
CA THR A 82 10.89 21.90 1.38
C THR A 82 9.58 21.12 1.56
N LEU A 83 9.66 19.96 2.22
CA LEU A 83 8.48 19.12 2.50
C LEU A 83 7.46 19.82 3.41
N GLU A 84 7.93 20.67 4.32
CA GLU A 84 7.06 21.48 5.19
C GLU A 84 6.32 22.55 4.39
N TRP A 85 6.98 23.17 3.42
CA TRP A 85 6.35 24.10 2.49
C TRP A 85 5.26 23.42 1.65
N LEU A 86 5.53 22.20 1.14
CA LEU A 86 4.52 21.40 0.45
C LEU A 86 3.35 21.00 1.36
N ALA A 87 3.62 20.66 2.62
CA ALA A 87 2.57 20.33 3.59
C ALA A 87 1.69 21.54 3.89
N ARG A 88 2.28 22.74 3.99
CA ARG A 88 1.52 23.97 4.17
C ARG A 88 0.67 24.32 2.95
N GLY A 89 1.23 24.24 1.75
CA GLY A 89 0.48 24.50 0.52
C GLY A 89 -0.63 23.47 0.24
N LEU A 90 -0.52 22.24 0.78
CA LEU A 90 -1.63 21.28 0.78
C LEU A 90 -2.69 21.62 1.85
N GLN A 91 -2.26 22.09 3.02
CA GLN A 91 -3.17 22.56 4.07
C GLN A 91 -4.02 23.75 3.60
N ASP A 92 -3.43 24.71 2.89
CA ASP A 92 -4.14 25.87 2.35
C ASP A 92 -5.17 25.48 1.26
N ARG A 93 -4.95 24.33 0.61
CA ARG A 93 -5.90 23.72 -0.34
C ARG A 93 -6.92 22.79 0.32
N GLY A 94 -6.99 22.76 1.65
CA GLY A 94 -7.95 21.97 2.41
C GLY A 94 -7.51 20.54 2.76
N LEU A 95 -6.29 20.12 2.38
CA LEU A 95 -5.77 18.78 2.68
C LEU A 95 -4.66 18.83 3.74
N LYS A 96 -5.02 18.58 5.00
CA LYS A 96 -4.05 18.46 6.09
C LYS A 96 -3.28 17.14 5.99
N VAL A 97 -2.04 17.19 5.54
CA VAL A 97 -1.14 16.03 5.51
C VAL A 97 0.14 16.29 6.31
N HIS A 98 0.54 15.29 7.10
CA HIS A 98 1.87 15.30 7.71
C HIS A 98 2.97 15.20 6.64
N PRO A 99 4.12 15.87 6.77
CA PRO A 99 5.24 15.81 5.81
C PRO A 99 5.67 14.38 5.45
N ALA A 100 5.62 13.44 6.40
CA ALA A 100 5.90 12.02 6.14
C ALA A 100 4.97 11.36 5.10
N ASN A 101 3.72 11.82 4.96
CA ASN A 101 2.81 11.34 3.92
C ASN A 101 3.20 11.87 2.53
N ILE A 102 3.79 13.06 2.47
CA ILE A 102 4.36 13.63 1.24
C ILE A 102 5.57 12.79 0.82
N CYS A 103 6.47 12.45 1.74
CA CYS A 103 7.58 11.52 1.43
C CYS A 103 7.10 10.18 0.88
N ARG A 104 6.09 9.56 1.53
CA ARG A 104 5.50 8.30 1.04
C ARG A 104 4.86 8.45 -0.33
N PHE A 105 4.23 9.59 -0.58
CA PHE A 105 3.67 9.92 -1.89
C PHE A 105 4.77 10.04 -2.95
N LEU A 106 5.85 10.78 -2.68
CA LEU A 106 6.98 10.94 -3.61
C LEU A 106 7.72 9.63 -3.89
N HIS A 107 7.87 8.79 -2.87
CA HIS A 107 8.42 7.44 -3.06
C HIS A 107 7.54 6.58 -3.98
N ARG A 108 6.21 6.70 -3.87
CA ARG A 108 5.28 5.98 -4.75
C ARG A 108 5.31 6.52 -6.19
N GLU A 109 5.51 7.82 -6.36
CA GLU A 109 5.63 8.48 -7.67
C GLU A 109 7.01 8.30 -8.32
N GLY A 110 7.92 7.54 -7.69
CA GLY A 110 9.25 7.28 -8.22
C GLY A 110 10.24 8.45 -8.14
N LYS A 111 9.82 9.60 -7.61
CA LYS A 111 10.68 10.77 -7.33
C LYS A 111 11.40 10.60 -5.99
N SER A 112 12.12 9.48 -5.87
CA SER A 112 13.02 9.26 -4.73
C SER A 112 14.26 10.11 -4.95
N PHE A 113 14.51 11.08 -4.05
CA PHE A 113 15.79 11.80 -4.04
C PHE A 113 16.88 10.80 -3.65
N LYS A 114 17.62 10.29 -4.64
CA LYS A 114 18.75 9.40 -4.40
C LYS A 114 19.83 10.20 -3.68
N LYS A 115 20.10 9.86 -2.42
CA LYS A 115 21.23 10.41 -1.66
C LYS A 115 22.54 9.87 -2.26
N ASN A 116 23.12 10.58 -3.22
CA ASN A 116 24.50 10.33 -3.61
C ASN A 116 25.42 10.84 -2.47
N ARG A 117 26.17 9.93 -1.81
CA ARG A 117 27.25 10.29 -0.88
C ARG A 117 28.42 10.87 -1.68
N ALA A 118 28.28 12.09 -2.16
CA ALA A 118 29.39 12.91 -2.62
C ALA A 118 29.40 14.17 -1.75
N GLY A 119 30.06 14.07 -0.62
CA GLY A 119 30.22 15.17 0.34
C GLY A 119 31.51 14.92 1.09
N GLY A 120 32.60 15.37 0.50
CA GLY A 120 33.92 15.42 1.13
C GLY A 120 33.82 16.16 2.45
N ARG A 121 34.44 15.59 3.48
CA ARG A 121 34.58 16.27 4.76
C ARG A 121 35.50 17.46 4.54
N ALA A 122 34.93 18.66 4.63
CA ALA A 122 35.71 19.88 4.77
C ALA A 122 36.61 19.73 6.00
N GLU A 123 37.91 19.77 5.75
CA GLU A 123 38.98 19.90 6.72
C GLU A 123 38.66 21.10 7.62
N GLN A 124 38.38 20.85 8.90
CA GLN A 124 38.32 21.94 9.88
C GLN A 124 39.76 22.29 10.24
N ALA A 125 40.22 23.40 9.67
CA ALA A 125 41.47 24.05 10.00
C ALA A 125 41.54 24.39 11.50
N GLU A 126 42.74 24.27 12.04
CA GLU A 126 43.12 24.69 13.38
C GLU A 126 42.75 26.15 13.67
N ALA A 127 42.33 26.42 14.90
CA ALA A 127 42.64 27.67 15.60
C ALA A 127 42.45 27.46 17.11
N GLY A 128 43.53 27.68 17.87
CA GLY A 128 43.59 27.68 19.34
C GLY A 128 42.91 28.89 20.02
N PRO A 129 43.15 29.09 21.33
CA PRO A 129 42.17 29.52 22.35
C PRO A 129 42.11 31.04 22.61
N PRO A 130 41.14 31.50 23.42
CA PRO A 130 41.42 32.23 24.68
C PRO A 130 40.41 31.87 25.80
N THR A 131 40.62 31.92 27.12
CA THR A 131 41.61 32.46 28.07
C THR A 131 41.66 31.49 29.25
#